data_AF-A0A699UC79-F1
#
_entry.id   AF-A0A699UC79-F1
#
_cell.length_a   1.000
_cell.length_b   1.000
_cell.length_c   1.000
_cell.angle_alpha   90.00
_cell.angle_beta   90.00
_cell.angle_gamma   90.00
#
_symmetry.space_group_name_H-M   'P 1'
#
loop_
_entity.id
_entity.type
_entity.pdbx_description
1 polymer ?
#
loop_
_entity_poly.entity_id
_entity_poly.type
_entity_poly.pdbx_seq_one_letter_code
_entity_poly.pdbx_strand_id
1 'polypeptide(L)'
;MTKLTQRKVEFEWGDKQEAAFQLLKQKLYSALILALPDGSEDFIVYCGASNKGLGAVLMQRENVILYASRQLKIHEKNYTT
;
A
#
# COMPACT_ATOMS: atom_id res chain seq x y z
N MET A 1 8.11 -9.97 0.85
CA MET A 1 8.89 -9.95 2.11
C MET A 1 10.01 -8.96 1.94
N THR A 2 10.11 -7.95 2.82
CA THR A 2 11.11 -6.88 2.71
C THR A 2 12.50 -7.41 3.05
N LYS A 3 13.55 -6.79 2.49
CA LYS A 3 14.94 -7.25 2.67
C LYS A 3 15.34 -7.35 4.16
N LEU A 4 14.91 -6.37 4.97
CA LEU A 4 15.24 -6.28 6.41
C LEU A 4 14.65 -7.41 7.28
N THR A 5 13.63 -8.11 6.80
CA THR A 5 12.95 -9.19 7.56
C THR A 5 13.27 -10.58 7.01
N GLN A 6 14.15 -10.67 6.00
CA GLN A 6 14.55 -11.94 5.42
C GLN A 6 15.52 -12.67 6.34
N ARG A 7 15.33 -13.99 6.48
CA ARG A 7 16.28 -14.84 7.21
C ARG A 7 17.64 -14.83 6.49
N LYS A 8 18.72 -14.92 7.26
CA LYS A 8 20.12 -14.91 6.77
C LYS A 8 20.52 -13.61 6.06
N VAL A 9 19.77 -12.51 6.26
CA VAL A 9 20.17 -11.17 5.84
C VAL A 9 20.45 -10.38 7.11
N GLU A 10 21.61 -9.72 7.16
CA GLU A 10 21.96 -8.83 8.28
C GLU A 10 21.03 -7.61 8.28
N PHE A 11 20.61 -7.20 9.47
CA PHE A 11 19.74 -6.04 9.63
C PHE A 11 20.58 -4.76 9.54
N GLU A 12 20.58 -4.15 8.36
CA GLU A 12 21.25 -2.87 8.11
C GLU A 12 20.24 -1.74 7.98
N TRP A 13 20.24 -0.81 8.93
CA TRP A 13 19.45 0.41 8.89
C TRP A 13 20.33 1.60 8.49
N GLY A 14 20.27 1.99 7.22
CA GLY A 14 20.99 3.15 6.69
C GLY A 14 20.04 4.25 6.20
N ASP A 15 20.60 5.25 5.54
CA ASP A 15 19.88 6.45 5.11
C ASP A 15 18.70 6.16 4.19
N LYS A 16 18.80 5.12 3.35
CA LYS A 16 17.71 4.72 2.44
C LYS A 16 16.51 4.16 3.20
N GLN A 17 16.77 3.36 4.22
CA GLN A 17 15.74 2.78 5.08
C GLN A 17 15.07 3.87 5.92
N GLU A 18 15.87 4.77 6.50
CA GLU A 18 15.37 5.90 7.28
C GLU A 18 14.52 6.83 6.41
N ALA A 19 15.00 7.23 5.24
CA ALA A 19 14.26 8.09 4.31
C ALA A 19 12.92 7.45 3.89
N ALA A 20 12.90 6.16 3.59
CA ALA A 20 11.68 5.45 3.26
C ALA A 20 10.70 5.38 4.45
N PHE A 21 11.21 5.19 5.67
CA PHE A 21 10.40 5.15 6.88
C PHE A 21 9.80 6.51 7.22
N GLN A 22 10.57 7.60 7.09
CA GLN A 22 10.10 8.96 7.31
C GLN A 22 9.06 9.37 6.26
N LEU A 23 9.29 9.01 5.00
CA LEU A 23 8.28 9.21 3.95
C LEU A 23 6.98 8.48 4.27
N LEU A 24 7.06 7.23 4.75
CA LEU A 24 5.88 6.47 5.14
C LEU A 24 5.12 7.14 6.29
N LYS A 25 5.82 7.62 7.33
CA LYS A 25 5.21 8.38 8.43
C LYS A 25 4.49 9.63 7.92
N GLN A 26 5.14 10.41 7.06
CA GLN A 26 4.54 11.61 6.49
C GLN A 26 3.29 11.30 5.67
N LYS A 27 3.32 10.23 4.85
CA LYS A 27 2.17 9.80 4.06
C LYS A 27 1.03 9.28 4.93
N LEU A 28 1.31 8.60 6.04
CA LEU A 28 0.29 8.17 6.99
C LEU A 28 -0.32 9.34 7.75
N TYR A 29 0.48 10.35 8.12
CA TYR A 29 -0.02 11.55 8.79
C TYR A 29 -0.87 12.44 7.88
N SER A 30 -0.51 12.52 6.58
CA SER A 30 -1.22 13.30 5.57
C SER A 30 -2.32 12.55 4.85
N ALA A 31 -2.47 11.24 5.10
CA ALA A 31 -3.55 10.47 4.50
C ALA A 31 -4.88 11.11 4.89
N LEU A 32 -5.67 11.47 3.88
CA LEU A 32 -7.00 12.05 4.03
C LEU A 32 -7.76 11.23 5.08
N ILE A 33 -8.35 11.91 6.07
CA ILE A 33 -9.15 11.29 7.14
C ILE A 33 -10.10 10.30 6.47
N LEU A 34 -9.92 9.01 6.76
CA LEU A 34 -10.76 7.96 6.21
C LEU A 34 -12.18 8.17 6.76
N ALA A 35 -13.16 8.21 5.87
CA ALA A 35 -14.55 8.26 6.29
C ALA A 35 -15.00 6.88 6.78
N LEU A 36 -15.93 6.85 7.72
CA LEU A 36 -16.55 5.60 8.16
C LEU A 36 -17.41 5.04 7.02
N PRO A 37 -17.40 3.72 6.80
CA PRO A 37 -18.25 3.11 5.80
C PRO A 37 -19.73 3.26 6.18
N ASP A 38 -20.54 3.66 5.23
CA ASP A 38 -22.00 3.64 5.35
C ASP A 38 -22.53 2.33 4.74
N GLY A 39 -23.29 1.57 5.53
CA GLY A 39 -23.86 0.29 5.08
C GLY A 39 -25.05 0.43 4.13
N SER A 40 -25.58 1.64 3.96
CA SER A 40 -26.72 1.92 3.07
C SER A 40 -26.32 2.31 1.65
N GLU A 41 -25.04 2.58 1.41
CA GLU A 41 -24.53 3.13 0.17
C GLU A 41 -23.62 2.16 -0.58
N ASP A 42 -23.63 2.26 -1.90
CA ASP A 42 -22.74 1.45 -2.74
C ASP A 42 -21.28 1.83 -2.56
N PHE A 43 -20.41 0.83 -2.64
CA PHE A 43 -18.97 1.00 -2.61
C PHE A 43 -18.40 1.01 -4.03
N ILE A 44 -17.45 1.91 -4.29
CA ILE A 44 -16.67 1.95 -5.52
C ILE A 44 -15.22 1.56 -5.20
N VAL A 45 -14.67 0.61 -5.95
CA VAL A 45 -13.28 0.19 -5.81
C VAL A 45 -12.49 0.63 -7.04
N TYR A 46 -11.49 1.49 -6.83
CA TYR A 46 -10.51 1.85 -7.84
C TYR A 46 -9.26 0.99 -7.68
N CYS A 47 -8.93 0.19 -8.69
CA CYS A 47 -7.77 -0.69 -8.68
C CYS A 47 -6.68 -0.18 -9.63
N GLY A 48 -5.43 -0.28 -9.18
CA GLY A 48 -4.25 0.02 -9.98
C GLY A 48 -3.18 -1.06 -9.79
N ALA A 49 -2.41 -1.33 -10.84
CA ALA A 49 -1.32 -2.27 -10.81
C ALA A 49 -0.03 -1.61 -11.31
N SER A 50 1.09 -2.11 -10.80
CA SER A 50 2.43 -1.79 -11.28
C SER A 50 3.27 -3.06 -11.28
N ASN A 51 4.45 -3.01 -11.92
CA ASN A 51 5.41 -4.13 -11.93
C ASN A 51 5.93 -4.51 -10.52
N LYS A 52 5.58 -3.76 -9.48
CA LYS A 52 6.02 -3.99 -8.10
C LYS A 52 4.89 -4.42 -7.17
N GLY A 53 3.66 -4.02 -7.44
CA GLY A 53 2.55 -4.18 -6.50
C GLY A 53 1.20 -3.80 -7.07
N LEU A 54 0.17 -4.23 -6.36
CA LEU A 54 -1.23 -3.89 -6.59
C LEU A 54 -1.66 -2.87 -5.52
N GLY A 55 -2.48 -1.92 -5.93
CA GLY A 55 -3.14 -0.96 -5.07
C GLY A 55 -4.63 -0.92 -5.37
N ALA A 56 -5.43 -0.69 -4.34
CA ALA A 56 -6.84 -0.42 -4.46
C ALA A 56 -7.27 0.67 -3.47
N VAL A 57 -8.26 1.44 -3.87
CA VAL A 57 -8.90 2.46 -3.03
C VAL A 57 -10.40 2.16 -3.00
N LEU A 58 -10.94 2.02 -1.79
CA LEU A 58 -12.36 1.89 -1.53
C LEU A 58 -12.95 3.27 -1.27
N MET A 59 -13.98 3.67 -2.02
CA MET A 59 -14.61 4.98 -1.93
C MET A 59 -16.13 4.90 -1.82
N GLN A 60 -16.74 5.89 -1.18
CA GLN A 60 -18.19 6.13 -1.13
C GLN A 60 -18.46 7.64 -1.21
N ARG A 61 -19.39 8.06 -2.09
CA ARG A 61 -19.82 9.47 -2.22
C ARG A 61 -18.66 10.47 -2.17
N GLU A 62 -17.61 10.20 -2.96
CA GLU A 62 -16.37 10.99 -3.07
C GLU A 62 -15.36 10.90 -1.90
N ASN A 63 -15.73 10.22 -0.81
CA ASN A 63 -14.85 10.00 0.33
C ASN A 63 -14.06 8.70 0.21
N VAL A 64 -12.81 8.70 0.67
CA VAL A 64 -12.00 7.49 0.76
C VAL A 64 -12.29 6.78 2.09
N ILE A 65 -12.65 5.50 2.00
CA ILE A 65 -12.93 4.63 3.15
C ILE A 65 -11.68 3.85 3.54
N LEU A 66 -10.98 3.28 2.56
CA LEU A 66 -9.81 2.43 2.81
C LEU A 66 -8.85 2.43 1.64
N TYR A 67 -7.55 2.44 1.96
CA TYR A 67 -6.49 2.08 1.03
C TYR A 67 -6.04 0.64 1.30
N ALA A 68 -5.99 -0.18 0.26
CA ALA A 68 -5.41 -1.52 0.32
C ALA A 68 -4.28 -1.62 -0.68
N SER A 69 -3.13 -2.17 -0.27
CA SER A 69 -2.04 -2.44 -1.21
C SER A 69 -1.28 -3.69 -0.81
N ARG A 70 -0.71 -4.36 -1.81
CA ARG A 70 0.18 -5.50 -1.59
C ARG A 70 1.26 -5.56 -2.64
N GLN A 71 2.44 -6.03 -2.25
CA GLN A 71 3.48 -6.38 -3.21
C GLN A 71 3.06 -7.61 -4.03
N LEU A 72 3.52 -7.65 -5.29
CA LEU A 72 3.38 -8.84 -6.12
C LEU A 72 4.23 -9.98 -5.52
N LYS A 73 3.65 -11.17 -5.50
CA LYS A 73 4.39 -12.41 -5.24
C LYS A 73 5.35 -12.67 -6.41
N ILE A 74 6.38 -13.47 -6.16
CA ILE A 74 7.45 -13.73 -7.13
C ILE A 74 6.89 -14.27 -8.47
N HIS A 75 5.93 -15.19 -8.41
CA HIS A 75 5.30 -15.72 -9.63
C HIS A 75 4.38 -14.71 -10.32
N GLU A 76 3.72 -13.82 -9.58
CA GLU A 76 2.82 -12.81 -10.14
C GLU A 76 3.57 -11.76 -10.96
N LYS A 77 4.86 -11.55 -10.70
CA LYS A 77 5.71 -10.64 -11.48
C LYS A 77 5.97 -11.13 -12.91
N ASN A 78 5.77 -12.41 -13.17
CA ASN A 78 6.07 -13.03 -14.46
C ASN A 78 4.82 -13.14 -15.36
N TYR A 79 3.64 -12.77 -14.85
CA TYR A 79 2.44 -12.74 -15.67
C TYR A 79 2.49 -11.55 -16.63
N THR A 80 2.01 -11.77 -17.86
CA THR A 80 1.85 -10.69 -18.84
C THR A 80 0.73 -9.76 -18.37
N THR A 81 1.02 -8.46 -18.36
CA THR A 81 0.06 -7.38 -18.03
C THR A 81 -0.75 -6.99 -19.24
#